data_AF-A0A7K7FYI9-F1
#
_entry.id   AF-A0A7K7FYI9-F1
#
_cell.length_a   1.000
_cell.length_b   1.000
_cell.length_c   1.000
_cell.angle_alpha   90.00
_cell.angle_beta   90.00
_cell.angle_gamma   90.00
#
_symmetry.space_group_name_H-M   'P 1'
#
loop_
_entity.id
_entity.type
_entity.pdbx_description
1 polymer ?
#
loop_
_entity_poly.entity_id
_entity_poly.type
_entity_poly.pdbx_seq_one_letter_code
_entity_poly.pdbx_strand_id
1 'polypeptide(L)'
;AVKVLTTLRNHWKKTTFGVCLLSWGGHWLYGRHCDNLLRRAACQEAQAFGNQPIPSSVPLKKATVFLNPAACKGKARNLFEKNAAPILHLSGLDVTVVKTDYEGQAKKLLELMENTDLIIIAGGDGTVQEVITGLLRRADEAVFSKIPIGFIPLGKTCTLSHTLYPESTNQVQHITNATLAILKGETVRLDVLQIKGEKEQPVFAVTGLRWGSYRDAGVKVSKYWYLGPLKTKAAHFFSTFKEWPQKRQAALTYLGPTERPPEEPEEKPSRPPLYVRLYRRLRLYWASPPKEIPQEVTPEDWEELKLSTIELSIATRNRQLDLTRTEDFMDICIEAETVSKGQFVNRGSQKMCDPHMCPEGSQCIQASRCILQLPEGTEGSFGIDNEEYEAMPVEVKLLPRKLQFFCDPRMREQMLRAAVQ
;
A
#
# COMPACT_ATOMS: atom_id res chain seq x y z
N ALA A 1 -20.07 -55.93 -13.21
CA ALA A 1 -19.59 -54.96 -14.24
C ALA A 1 -20.68 -54.60 -15.27
N VAL A 2 -21.23 -55.57 -16.02
CA VAL A 2 -22.17 -55.30 -17.14
C VAL A 2 -23.44 -54.53 -16.73
N LYS A 3 -24.08 -54.89 -15.60
CA LYS A 3 -25.26 -54.17 -15.08
C LYS A 3 -24.96 -52.71 -14.70
N VAL A 4 -23.77 -52.43 -14.18
CA VAL A 4 -23.36 -51.07 -13.80
C VAL A 4 -23.13 -50.22 -15.06
N LEU A 5 -22.48 -50.80 -16.07
CA LEU A 5 -22.27 -50.16 -17.37
C LEU A 5 -23.59 -49.86 -18.10
N THR A 6 -24.57 -50.76 -18.06
CA THR A 6 -25.88 -50.51 -18.69
C THR A 6 -26.68 -49.44 -17.95
N THR A 7 -26.63 -49.40 -16.61
CA THR A 7 -27.27 -48.33 -15.83
C THR A 7 -26.61 -46.97 -16.06
N LEU A 8 -25.27 -46.90 -16.11
CA LEU A 8 -24.53 -45.67 -16.41
C LEU A 8 -24.83 -45.14 -17.81
N ARG A 9 -24.98 -46.04 -18.80
CA ARG A 9 -25.38 -45.72 -20.18
C ARG A 9 -26.82 -45.20 -20.26
N ASN A 10 -27.76 -45.87 -19.60
CA ASN A 10 -29.18 -45.50 -19.63
C ASN A 10 -29.46 -44.17 -18.91
N HIS A 11 -28.62 -43.78 -17.96
CA HIS A 11 -28.72 -42.51 -17.24
C HIS A 11 -27.53 -41.58 -17.48
N TRP A 12 -27.02 -41.51 -18.71
CA TRP A 12 -25.81 -40.75 -19.04
C TRP A 12 -25.79 -39.31 -18.50
N LYS A 13 -26.92 -38.57 -18.55
CA LYS A 13 -27.01 -37.20 -17.98
C LYS A 13 -26.76 -37.16 -16.47
N LYS A 14 -27.30 -38.12 -15.71
CA LYS A 14 -27.13 -38.21 -14.25
C LYS A 14 -25.70 -38.65 -13.91
N THR A 15 -25.16 -39.59 -14.70
CA THR A 15 -23.77 -40.06 -14.57
C THR A 15 -22.79 -38.91 -14.80
N THR A 16 -22.93 -38.16 -15.89
CA THR A 16 -22.04 -37.03 -16.20
C THR A 16 -22.10 -35.97 -15.10
N PHE A 17 -23.30 -35.62 -14.62
CA PHE A 17 -23.47 -34.69 -13.52
C PHE A 17 -22.78 -35.18 -12.24
N GLY A 18 -22.95 -36.46 -11.88
CA GLY A 18 -22.30 -37.08 -10.72
C GLY A 18 -20.77 -37.06 -10.84
N VAL A 19 -20.22 -37.38 -12.01
CA VAL A 19 -18.77 -37.32 -12.27
C VAL A 19 -18.25 -35.88 -12.15
N CYS A 20 -18.95 -34.89 -12.70
CA CYS A 20 -18.58 -33.49 -12.57
C CYS A 20 -18.58 -33.03 -11.10
N LEU A 21 -19.61 -33.39 -10.33
CA LEU A 21 -19.68 -33.07 -8.91
C LEU A 21 -18.56 -33.73 -8.09
N LEU A 22 -18.27 -35.01 -8.35
CA LEU A 22 -17.19 -35.72 -7.66
C LEU A 22 -15.82 -35.15 -8.01
N SER A 23 -15.59 -34.83 -9.29
CA SER A 23 -14.36 -34.18 -9.75
C SER A 23 -14.17 -32.81 -9.09
N TRP A 24 -15.21 -31.98 -9.11
CA TRP A 24 -15.20 -30.67 -8.47
C TRP A 24 -15.00 -30.75 -6.95
N GLY A 25 -15.74 -31.65 -6.28
CA GLY A 25 -15.63 -31.85 -4.83
C GLY A 25 -14.27 -32.41 -4.42
N GLY A 26 -13.71 -33.34 -5.21
CA GLY A 26 -12.36 -33.87 -5.04
C GLY A 26 -11.30 -32.78 -5.18
N HIS A 27 -11.41 -31.93 -6.21
CA HIS A 27 -10.51 -30.80 -6.41
C HIS A 27 -10.60 -29.78 -5.26
N TRP A 28 -11.82 -29.47 -4.80
CA TRP A 28 -12.04 -28.58 -3.66
C TRP A 28 -11.44 -29.13 -2.36
N LEU A 29 -11.65 -30.42 -2.07
CA LEU A 29 -11.06 -31.09 -0.90
C LEU A 29 -9.54 -31.12 -0.98
N TYR A 30 -8.98 -31.41 -2.16
CA TYR A 30 -7.54 -31.40 -2.40
C TYR A 30 -6.96 -30.00 -2.14
N GLY A 31 -7.58 -28.94 -2.67
CA GLY A 31 -7.16 -27.56 -2.39
C GLY A 31 -7.15 -27.24 -0.90
N ARG A 32 -8.21 -27.63 -0.17
CA ARG A 32 -8.26 -27.45 1.29
C ARG A 32 -7.17 -28.22 2.04
N HIS A 33 -6.83 -29.42 1.57
CA HIS A 33 -5.73 -30.21 2.12
C HIS A 33 -4.39 -29.52 1.88
N CYS A 34 -4.12 -29.06 0.66
CA CYS A 34 -2.91 -28.30 0.33
C CYS A 34 -2.78 -27.02 1.18
N ASP A 35 -3.88 -26.28 1.38
CA ASP A 35 -3.85 -25.09 2.24
C ASP A 35 -3.49 -25.44 3.69
N ASN A 36 -3.97 -26.58 4.21
CA ASN A 36 -3.62 -27.04 5.55
C ASN A 36 -2.16 -27.48 5.65
N LEU A 37 -1.61 -28.10 4.60
CA LEU A 37 -0.19 -28.44 4.53
C LEU A 37 0.68 -27.17 4.56
N LEU A 38 0.30 -26.13 3.79
CA LEU A 38 0.98 -24.84 3.79
C LEU A 38 0.95 -24.19 5.18
N ARG A 39 -0.21 -24.16 5.84
CA ARG A 39 -0.32 -23.64 7.22
C ARG A 39 0.58 -24.39 8.19
N ARG A 40 0.61 -25.72 8.10
CA ARG A 40 1.45 -26.56 8.95
C ARG A 40 2.93 -26.27 8.74
N ALA A 41 3.38 -26.21 7.49
CA ALA A 41 4.77 -25.91 7.16
C ALA A 41 5.17 -24.51 7.69
N ALA A 42 4.33 -23.50 7.47
CA ALA A 42 4.58 -22.15 7.97
C ALA A 42 4.62 -22.07 9.50
N CYS A 43 3.74 -22.80 10.21
CA CYS A 43 3.78 -22.86 11.67
C CYS A 43 5.04 -23.57 12.20
N GLN A 44 5.53 -24.60 11.51
CA GLN A 44 6.78 -25.28 11.87
C GLN A 44 7.98 -24.35 11.70
N GLU A 45 8.03 -23.57 10.62
CA GLU A 45 9.05 -22.54 10.41
C GLU A 45 8.96 -21.46 11.51
N ALA A 46 7.75 -20.96 11.81
CA ALA A 46 7.52 -19.99 12.87
C ALA A 46 7.93 -20.48 14.26
N GLN A 47 7.65 -21.76 14.58
CA GLN A 47 8.04 -22.39 15.82
C GLN A 47 9.57 -22.45 15.97
N ALA A 48 10.30 -22.64 14.86
CA ALA A 48 11.76 -22.60 14.89
C ALA A 48 12.31 -21.22 15.29
N PHE A 49 11.62 -20.13 14.92
CA PHE A 49 11.95 -18.77 15.40
C PHE A 49 11.63 -18.61 16.89
N GLY A 50 10.46 -19.06 17.36
CA GLY A 50 10.08 -18.94 18.77
C GLY A 50 10.90 -19.79 19.75
N ASN A 51 11.50 -20.88 19.28
CA ASN A 51 12.37 -21.75 20.10
C ASN A 51 13.80 -21.19 20.27
N GLN A 52 14.12 -20.03 19.69
CA GLN A 52 15.44 -19.43 19.85
C GLN A 52 15.63 -18.89 21.28
N PRO A 53 16.75 -19.21 21.95
CA PRO A 53 16.99 -18.74 23.30
C PRO A 53 17.28 -17.23 23.30
N ILE A 54 16.66 -16.50 24.24
CA ILE A 54 16.88 -15.07 24.45
C ILE A 54 17.45 -14.86 25.86
N PRO A 55 18.46 -13.99 26.05
CA PRO A 55 18.95 -13.64 27.38
C PRO A 55 17.83 -13.02 28.24
N SER A 56 17.76 -13.36 29.52
CA SER A 56 16.75 -12.85 30.46
C SER A 56 16.77 -11.32 30.63
N SER A 57 17.86 -10.66 30.24
CA SER A 57 18.00 -9.20 30.26
C SER A 57 17.30 -8.48 29.11
N VAL A 58 16.98 -9.17 28.01
CA VAL A 58 16.38 -8.57 26.81
C VAL A 58 14.87 -8.82 26.85
N PRO A 59 14.03 -7.76 26.82
CA PRO A 59 12.58 -7.93 26.76
C PRO A 59 12.15 -8.52 25.41
N LEU A 60 11.02 -9.21 25.40
CA LEU A 60 10.40 -9.67 24.15
C LEU A 60 10.00 -8.47 23.30
N LYS A 61 10.16 -8.62 21.98
CA LYS A 61 9.74 -7.59 21.03
C LYS A 61 8.23 -7.48 21.01
N LYS A 62 7.71 -6.25 21.14
CA LYS A 62 6.27 -5.96 21.12
C LYS A 62 5.80 -5.65 19.71
N ALA A 63 4.78 -6.38 19.26
CA ALA A 63 4.17 -6.22 17.95
C ALA A 63 2.71 -5.80 18.08
N THR A 64 2.33 -4.67 17.49
CA THR A 64 0.94 -4.22 17.46
C THR A 64 0.34 -4.43 16.08
N VAL A 65 -0.71 -5.25 15.99
CA VAL A 65 -1.39 -5.59 14.74
C VAL A 65 -2.66 -4.76 14.58
N PHE A 66 -2.76 -3.98 13.52
CA PHE A 66 -3.98 -3.29 13.09
C PHE A 66 -4.74 -4.15 12.08
N LEU A 67 -5.85 -4.75 12.52
CA LEU A 67 -6.69 -5.62 11.70
C LEU A 67 -7.97 -4.90 11.31
N ASN A 68 -8.21 -4.76 10.00
CA ASN A 68 -9.51 -4.36 9.46
C ASN A 68 -10.38 -5.60 9.18
N PRO A 69 -11.35 -5.95 10.04
CA PRO A 69 -12.20 -7.13 9.86
C PRO A 69 -13.15 -7.01 8.67
N ALA A 70 -13.55 -5.79 8.28
CA ALA A 70 -14.46 -5.52 7.17
C ALA A 70 -13.80 -5.72 5.79
N ALA A 71 -12.47 -5.74 5.74
CA ALA A 71 -11.72 -5.98 4.52
C ALA A 71 -12.10 -7.31 3.83
N CYS A 72 -11.94 -7.34 2.50
CA CYS A 72 -12.29 -8.47 1.64
C CYS A 72 -13.71 -9.04 1.88
N LYS A 73 -14.72 -8.16 1.96
CA LYS A 73 -16.13 -8.51 2.19
C LYS A 73 -16.34 -9.21 3.55
N GLY A 74 -15.69 -8.71 4.61
CA GLY A 74 -15.84 -9.24 5.97
C GLY A 74 -15.13 -10.58 6.25
N LYS A 75 -14.27 -11.04 5.34
CA LYS A 75 -13.54 -12.32 5.49
C LYS A 75 -12.15 -12.15 6.11
N ALA A 76 -11.64 -10.92 6.20
CA ALA A 76 -10.28 -10.64 6.66
C ALA A 76 -10.01 -11.18 8.07
N ARG A 77 -10.95 -11.04 9.01
CA ARG A 77 -10.81 -11.61 10.36
C ARG A 77 -10.55 -13.11 10.33
N ASN A 78 -11.38 -13.87 9.62
CA ASN A 78 -11.23 -15.33 9.52
C ASN A 78 -9.96 -15.74 8.78
N LEU A 79 -9.53 -14.97 7.79
CA LEU A 79 -8.27 -15.21 7.07
C LEU A 79 -7.06 -14.95 7.97
N PHE A 80 -7.08 -13.87 8.75
CA PHE A 80 -6.03 -13.53 9.69
C PHE A 80 -5.91 -14.58 10.81
N GLU A 81 -7.02 -14.88 11.50
CA GLU A 81 -7.04 -15.82 12.62
C GLU A 81 -6.61 -17.24 12.20
N LYS A 82 -6.88 -17.66 10.95
CA LYS A 82 -6.51 -18.99 10.45
C LYS A 82 -5.10 -19.09 9.87
N ASN A 83 -4.62 -18.04 9.22
CA ASN A 83 -3.42 -18.12 8.38
C ASN A 83 -2.22 -17.36 8.96
N ALA A 84 -2.43 -16.28 9.71
CA ALA A 84 -1.36 -15.39 10.19
C ALA A 84 -1.21 -15.40 11.71
N ALA A 85 -2.31 -15.35 12.46
CA ALA A 85 -2.26 -15.27 13.93
C ALA A 85 -1.46 -16.43 14.57
N PRO A 86 -1.59 -17.71 14.15
CA PRO A 86 -0.80 -18.79 14.71
C PRO A 86 0.70 -18.62 14.49
N ILE A 87 1.11 -18.11 13.32
CA ILE A 87 2.51 -17.85 12.97
C ILE A 87 3.09 -16.79 13.90
N LEU A 88 2.36 -15.69 14.12
CA LEU A 88 2.80 -14.60 15.00
C LEU A 88 2.93 -15.06 16.45
N HIS A 89 1.96 -15.80 16.99
CA HIS A 89 2.01 -16.27 18.37
C HIS A 89 3.09 -17.35 18.61
N LEU A 90 3.44 -18.15 17.60
CA LEU A 90 4.52 -19.14 17.69
C LEU A 90 5.92 -18.53 17.59
N SER A 91 6.05 -17.27 17.13
CA SER A 91 7.33 -16.65 16.81
C SER A 91 8.08 -16.04 18.01
N GLY A 92 7.49 -16.06 19.22
CA GLY A 92 8.09 -15.45 20.40
C GLY A 92 7.93 -13.92 20.48
N LEU A 93 6.98 -13.35 19.75
CA LEU A 93 6.61 -11.93 19.82
C LEU A 93 5.48 -11.70 20.83
N ASP A 94 5.51 -10.57 21.53
CA ASP A 94 4.37 -10.09 22.32
C ASP A 94 3.38 -9.38 21.40
N VAL A 95 2.38 -10.11 20.92
CA VAL A 95 1.47 -9.68 19.84
C VAL A 95 0.16 -9.15 20.41
N THR A 96 -0.08 -7.85 20.25
CA THR A 96 -1.35 -7.20 20.59
C THR A 96 -2.14 -6.94 19.30
N VAL A 97 -3.33 -7.54 19.19
CA VAL A 97 -4.20 -7.36 18.01
C VAL A 97 -5.28 -6.33 18.30
N VAL A 98 -5.23 -5.21 17.59
CA VAL A 98 -6.25 -4.17 17.59
C VAL A 98 -7.14 -4.35 16.35
N LYS A 99 -8.45 -4.45 16.59
CA LYS A 99 -9.46 -4.49 15.52
C LYS A 99 -9.99 -3.09 15.28
N THR A 100 -10.09 -2.69 14.03
CA THR A 100 -10.77 -1.44 13.65
C THR A 100 -12.24 -1.72 13.35
N ASP A 101 -13.11 -0.87 13.86
CA ASP A 101 -14.56 -0.94 13.71
C ASP A 101 -15.04 -0.04 12.56
N TYR A 102 -14.39 1.11 12.36
CA TYR A 102 -14.75 2.08 11.31
C TYR A 102 -13.51 2.82 10.74
N GLU A 103 -13.74 3.51 9.62
CA GLU A 103 -12.72 4.28 8.90
C GLU A 103 -12.12 5.41 9.77
N GLY A 104 -10.79 5.53 9.77
CA GLY A 104 -10.06 6.52 10.55
C GLY A 104 -9.94 6.21 12.05
N GLN A 105 -10.46 5.09 12.54
CA GLN A 105 -10.18 4.65 13.91
C GLN A 105 -8.70 4.26 14.08
N ALA A 106 -8.09 3.64 13.05
CA ALA A 106 -6.66 3.34 13.06
C ALA A 106 -5.82 4.61 13.20
N LYS A 107 -6.18 5.67 12.44
CA LYS A 107 -5.53 6.99 12.50
C LYS A 107 -5.49 7.51 13.95
N LYS A 108 -6.66 7.60 14.60
CA LYS A 108 -6.80 8.11 15.98
C LYS A 108 -6.10 7.24 17.01
N LEU A 109 -6.20 5.92 16.90
CA LEU A 109 -5.57 5.03 17.86
C LEU A 109 -4.04 5.11 17.75
N LEU A 110 -3.53 5.22 16.53
CA LEU A 110 -2.10 5.32 16.31
C LEU A 110 -1.53 6.64 16.81
N GLU A 111 -2.29 7.74 16.79
CA GLU A 111 -1.89 9.02 17.41
C GLU A 111 -1.71 8.91 18.94
N LEU A 112 -2.45 8.02 19.59
CA LEU A 112 -2.43 7.80 21.04
C LEU A 112 -1.59 6.60 21.48
N MET A 113 -1.06 5.83 20.51
CA MET A 113 -0.33 4.59 20.80
C MET A 113 1.00 4.88 21.50
N GLU A 114 1.36 4.01 22.43
CA GLU A 114 2.69 4.01 23.05
C GLU A 114 3.76 3.43 22.11
N ASN A 115 5.02 3.49 22.54
CA ASN A 115 6.14 2.95 21.76
C ASN A 115 6.04 1.43 21.61
N THR A 116 6.19 0.96 20.37
CA THR A 116 6.18 -0.46 19.99
C THR A 116 7.40 -0.77 19.13
N ASP A 117 7.90 -2.00 19.16
CA ASP A 117 9.06 -2.38 18.35
C ASP A 117 8.69 -2.69 16.90
N LEU A 118 7.43 -3.06 16.67
CA LEU A 118 6.92 -3.54 15.39
C LEU A 118 5.44 -3.17 15.23
N ILE A 119 5.08 -2.61 14.07
CA ILE A 119 3.69 -2.36 13.67
C ILE A 119 3.34 -3.32 12.53
N ILE A 120 2.21 -4.02 12.62
CA ILE A 120 1.74 -4.93 11.56
C ILE A 120 0.38 -4.47 11.08
N ILE A 121 0.22 -4.26 9.77
CA ILE A 121 -1.02 -3.85 9.14
C ILE A 121 -1.64 -5.06 8.45
N ALA A 122 -2.84 -5.46 8.87
CA ALA A 122 -3.57 -6.60 8.32
C ALA A 122 -4.85 -6.09 7.63
N GLY A 123 -4.78 -5.89 6.32
CA GLY A 123 -5.84 -5.22 5.57
C GLY A 123 -5.57 -5.10 4.07
N GLY A 124 -6.14 -4.07 3.44
CA GLY A 124 -5.82 -3.67 2.07
C GLY A 124 -5.19 -2.28 2.04
N ASP A 125 -5.06 -1.71 0.84
CA ASP A 125 -4.37 -0.42 0.61
C ASP A 125 -4.90 0.73 1.48
N GLY A 126 -6.23 0.89 1.61
CA GLY A 126 -6.81 1.92 2.49
C GLY A 126 -6.41 1.76 3.97
N THR A 127 -6.37 0.52 4.49
CA THR A 127 -5.91 0.29 5.87
C THR A 127 -4.43 0.62 6.04
N VAL A 128 -3.61 0.44 5.00
CA VAL A 128 -2.21 0.86 5.00
C VAL A 128 -2.10 2.38 5.02
N GLN A 129 -2.87 3.05 4.16
CA GLN A 129 -2.97 4.50 4.12
C GLN A 129 -3.39 5.10 5.47
N GLU A 130 -4.36 4.48 6.14
CA GLU A 130 -4.85 4.98 7.42
C GLU A 130 -3.78 4.91 8.51
N VAL A 131 -3.13 3.76 8.64
CA VAL A 131 -2.09 3.57 9.67
C VAL A 131 -0.91 4.50 9.39
N ILE A 132 -0.47 4.63 8.14
CA ILE A 132 0.65 5.51 7.80
C ILE A 132 0.30 6.98 8.02
N THR A 133 -0.91 7.38 7.67
CA THR A 133 -1.38 8.74 7.94
C THR A 133 -1.41 9.01 9.44
N GLY A 134 -1.91 8.08 10.25
CA GLY A 134 -1.87 8.19 11.71
C GLY A 134 -0.44 8.28 12.25
N LEU A 135 0.52 7.55 11.64
CA LEU A 135 1.91 7.48 12.08
C LEU A 135 2.65 8.79 11.81
N LEU A 136 2.49 9.31 10.59
CA LEU A 136 3.20 10.49 10.12
C LEU A 136 2.54 11.80 10.58
N ARG A 137 1.34 11.76 11.17
CA ARG A 137 0.72 12.93 11.82
C ARG A 137 1.16 13.15 13.26
N ARG A 138 1.86 12.19 13.87
CA ARG A 138 2.29 12.28 15.26
C ARG A 138 3.35 13.36 15.47
N ALA A 139 3.35 13.97 16.65
CA ALA A 139 4.39 14.93 17.03
C ALA A 139 5.79 14.29 17.14
N ASP A 140 5.86 12.99 17.47
CA ASP A 140 7.07 12.18 17.58
C ASP A 140 7.31 11.29 16.35
N GLU A 141 6.79 11.70 15.19
CA GLU A 141 6.94 11.04 13.87
C GLU A 141 8.37 10.57 13.59
N ALA A 142 9.39 11.39 13.89
CA ALA A 142 10.79 11.06 13.58
C ALA A 142 11.32 9.80 14.27
N VAL A 143 10.71 9.41 15.39
CA VAL A 143 11.02 8.15 16.09
C VAL A 143 10.18 7.02 15.50
N PHE A 144 8.87 7.25 15.32
CA PHE A 144 7.94 6.24 14.84
C PHE A 144 8.18 5.84 13.38
N SER A 145 8.68 6.74 12.53
CA SER A 145 9.01 6.42 11.13
C SER A 145 10.15 5.42 10.99
N LYS A 146 10.95 5.24 12.06
CA LYS A 146 12.02 4.23 12.13
C LYS A 146 11.53 2.86 12.57
N ILE A 147 10.31 2.77 13.12
CA ILE A 147 9.72 1.48 13.51
C ILE A 147 9.37 0.73 12.23
N PRO A 148 9.83 -0.51 12.06
CA PRO A 148 9.54 -1.26 10.85
C PRO A 148 8.08 -1.72 10.83
N ILE A 149 7.49 -1.71 9.63
CA ILE A 149 6.07 -1.96 9.38
C ILE A 149 5.93 -3.27 8.60
N GLY A 150 5.19 -4.23 9.16
CA GLY A 150 4.79 -5.45 8.48
C GLY A 150 3.46 -5.25 7.75
N PHE A 151 3.33 -5.77 6.54
CA PHE A 151 2.06 -5.74 5.81
C PHE A 151 1.54 -7.15 5.54
N ILE A 152 0.33 -7.45 5.99
CA ILE A 152 -0.35 -8.72 5.72
C ILE A 152 -1.52 -8.45 4.76
N PRO A 153 -1.39 -8.84 3.47
CA PRO A 153 -2.38 -8.53 2.45
C PRO A 153 -3.63 -9.39 2.64
N LEU A 154 -4.67 -8.78 3.22
CA LEU A 154 -6.00 -9.38 3.39
C LEU A 154 -7.04 -8.79 2.44
N GLY A 155 -6.68 -7.74 1.68
CA GLY A 155 -7.49 -7.15 0.63
C GLY A 155 -7.64 -8.02 -0.62
N LYS A 156 -8.53 -7.62 -1.55
CA LYS A 156 -8.67 -8.30 -2.86
C LYS A 156 -7.60 -7.89 -3.85
N THR A 157 -7.21 -6.62 -3.79
CA THR A 157 -6.15 -5.99 -4.57
C THR A 157 -5.32 -5.24 -3.55
N CYS A 158 -4.02 -5.53 -3.50
CA CYS A 158 -3.08 -4.86 -2.62
C CYS A 158 -1.88 -4.46 -3.50
N THR A 159 -1.74 -3.19 -3.79
CA THR A 159 -0.71 -2.71 -4.73
C THR A 159 0.69 -2.93 -4.15
N LEU A 160 0.88 -2.65 -2.86
CA LEU A 160 2.16 -2.83 -2.17
C LEU A 160 2.60 -4.29 -2.02
N SER A 161 1.68 -5.26 -2.05
CA SER A 161 2.05 -6.66 -1.85
C SER A 161 2.88 -7.23 -2.99
N HIS A 162 2.68 -6.73 -4.21
CA HIS A 162 3.48 -7.13 -5.39
C HIS A 162 4.94 -6.67 -5.29
N THR A 163 5.19 -5.56 -4.60
CA THR A 163 6.55 -5.07 -4.34
C THR A 163 7.22 -5.88 -3.23
N LEU A 164 6.51 -6.11 -2.11
CA LEU A 164 7.12 -6.65 -0.90
C LEU A 164 7.25 -8.17 -0.92
N TYR A 165 6.37 -8.87 -1.65
CA TYR A 165 6.26 -10.32 -1.61
C TYR A 165 6.19 -10.93 -3.02
N PRO A 166 6.63 -12.19 -3.18
CA PRO A 166 6.47 -12.90 -4.45
C PRO A 166 4.99 -13.06 -4.83
N GLU A 167 4.71 -12.97 -6.13
CA GLU A 167 3.36 -13.24 -6.64
C GLU A 167 2.94 -14.68 -6.36
N SER A 168 1.69 -14.86 -5.93
CA SER A 168 1.14 -16.17 -5.63
C SER A 168 -0.32 -16.24 -6.01
N THR A 169 -0.70 -17.34 -6.66
CA THR A 169 -2.09 -17.60 -7.05
C THR A 169 -2.95 -18.03 -5.85
N ASN A 170 -2.35 -18.68 -4.85
CA ASN A 170 -3.03 -19.10 -3.63
C ASN A 170 -2.99 -18.01 -2.56
N GLN A 171 -4.16 -17.51 -2.17
CA GLN A 171 -4.31 -16.48 -1.13
C GLN A 171 -3.71 -16.90 0.23
N VAL A 172 -3.83 -18.18 0.61
CA VAL A 172 -3.27 -18.69 1.88
C VAL A 172 -1.75 -18.64 1.85
N GLN A 173 -1.16 -19.03 0.73
CA GLN A 173 0.28 -18.96 0.51
C GLN A 173 0.78 -17.51 0.58
N HIS A 174 0.05 -16.57 -0.04
CA HIS A 174 0.40 -15.15 0.01
C HIS A 174 0.46 -14.61 1.44
N ILE A 175 -0.60 -14.86 2.23
CA ILE A 175 -0.71 -14.39 3.62
C ILE A 175 0.36 -15.04 4.52
N THR A 176 0.58 -16.34 4.37
CA THR A 176 1.57 -17.07 5.17
C THR A 176 2.99 -16.62 4.85
N ASN A 177 3.33 -16.47 3.56
CA ASN A 177 4.63 -15.94 3.14
C ASN A 177 4.87 -14.51 3.64
N ALA A 178 3.86 -13.63 3.52
CA ALA A 178 3.95 -12.26 4.03
C ALA A 178 4.20 -12.24 5.55
N THR A 179 3.51 -13.10 6.29
CA THR A 179 3.69 -13.20 7.75
C THR A 179 5.08 -13.75 8.11
N LEU A 180 5.58 -14.74 7.36
CA LEU A 180 6.93 -15.29 7.55
C LEU A 180 8.02 -14.28 7.19
N ALA A 181 7.82 -13.43 6.18
CA ALA A 181 8.75 -12.37 5.82
C ALA A 181 8.95 -11.36 6.97
N ILE A 182 7.88 -11.04 7.69
CA ILE A 182 7.95 -10.21 8.92
C ILE A 182 8.84 -10.89 9.97
N LEU A 183 8.72 -12.20 10.16
CA LEU A 183 9.55 -12.94 11.12
C LEU A 183 11.02 -13.02 10.72
N LYS A 184 11.30 -13.13 9.40
CA LYS A 184 12.66 -13.15 8.86
C LYS A 184 13.38 -11.82 9.09
N GLY A 185 12.64 -10.72 9.18
CA GLY A 185 13.18 -9.44 9.63
C GLY A 185 13.87 -8.60 8.55
N GLU A 186 13.78 -8.99 7.28
CA GLU A 186 14.35 -8.24 6.16
C GLU A 186 13.50 -7.01 5.84
N THR A 187 14.12 -5.84 5.76
CA THR A 187 13.43 -4.56 5.58
C THR A 187 13.90 -3.80 4.34
N VAL A 188 12.97 -3.05 3.75
CA VAL A 188 13.20 -2.13 2.64
C VAL A 188 12.58 -0.77 2.99
N ARG A 189 13.28 0.32 2.63
CA ARG A 189 12.76 1.68 2.80
C ARG A 189 11.87 2.05 1.62
N LEU A 190 10.68 2.57 1.90
CA LEU A 190 9.70 3.01 0.91
C LEU A 190 9.49 4.52 0.97
N ASP A 191 9.16 5.09 -0.18
CA ASP A 191 8.81 6.50 -0.32
C ASP A 191 7.35 6.71 0.05
N VAL A 192 7.02 7.90 0.52
CA VAL A 192 5.64 8.29 0.87
C VAL A 192 5.32 9.63 0.26
N LEU A 193 4.12 9.81 -0.26
CA LEU A 193 3.61 11.09 -0.71
C LEU A 193 2.88 11.77 0.45
N GLN A 194 3.28 13.00 0.74
CA GLN A 194 2.52 13.91 1.60
C GLN A 194 1.60 14.75 0.72
N ILE A 195 0.29 14.63 0.92
CA ILE A 195 -0.75 15.33 0.19
C ILE A 195 -1.43 16.28 1.18
N LYS A 196 -1.26 17.59 0.99
CA LYS A 196 -1.77 18.62 1.87
C LYS A 196 -2.81 19.47 1.14
N GLY A 197 -4.05 19.43 1.62
CA GLY A 197 -5.08 20.40 1.24
C GLY A 197 -4.95 21.70 2.02
N GLU A 198 -5.62 22.76 1.57
CA GLU A 198 -5.55 24.08 2.22
C GLU A 198 -6.11 24.10 3.64
N LYS A 199 -7.21 23.36 3.88
CA LYS A 199 -7.98 23.40 5.15
C LYS A 199 -7.82 22.14 5.99
N GLU A 200 -7.37 21.04 5.40
CA GLU A 200 -7.31 19.74 6.05
C GLU A 200 -5.89 19.40 6.53
N GLN A 201 -5.82 18.46 7.48
CA GLN A 201 -4.54 17.89 7.89
C GLN A 201 -3.90 17.08 6.75
N PRO A 202 -2.57 17.04 6.66
CA PRO A 202 -1.88 16.34 5.57
C PRO A 202 -2.22 14.85 5.58
N VAL A 203 -2.55 14.31 4.42
CA VAL A 203 -2.81 12.89 4.19
C VAL A 203 -1.55 12.27 3.59
N PHE A 204 -1.22 11.05 4.00
CA PHE A 204 -0.03 10.36 3.50
C PHE A 204 -0.42 9.14 2.68
N ALA A 205 0.23 8.95 1.53
CA ALA A 205 -0.05 7.86 0.60
C ALA A 205 1.23 7.12 0.23
N VAL A 206 1.17 5.80 0.09
CA VAL A 206 2.33 4.99 -0.30
C VAL A 206 2.36 4.74 -1.80
N THR A 207 1.18 4.64 -2.44
CA THR A 207 1.12 4.33 -3.88
C THR A 207 0.88 5.55 -4.72
N GLY A 208 -0.17 6.32 -4.47
CA GLY A 208 -0.46 7.48 -5.28
C GLY A 208 -1.84 8.09 -5.14
N LEU A 209 -1.98 9.23 -5.80
CA LEU A 209 -3.22 9.96 -6.00
C LEU A 209 -3.69 9.77 -7.45
N ARG A 210 -4.99 9.53 -7.62
CA ARG A 210 -5.65 9.43 -8.93
C ARG A 210 -6.84 10.34 -9.01
N TRP A 211 -6.99 11.01 -10.14
CA TRP A 211 -8.09 11.92 -10.39
C TRP A 211 -8.55 11.79 -11.84
N GLY A 212 -9.77 11.32 -12.06
CA GLY A 212 -10.29 11.19 -13.41
C GLY A 212 -11.34 10.12 -13.63
N SER A 213 -11.70 9.98 -14.90
CA SER A 213 -12.84 9.18 -15.36
C SER A 213 -12.69 7.68 -15.09
N TYR A 214 -11.46 7.16 -15.16
CA TYR A 214 -11.17 5.76 -14.85
C TYR A 214 -11.40 5.43 -13.37
N ARG A 215 -10.99 6.34 -12.47
CA ARG A 215 -11.24 6.23 -11.03
C ARG A 215 -12.74 6.24 -10.74
N ASP A 216 -13.48 7.19 -11.32
CA ASP A 216 -14.92 7.32 -11.10
C ASP A 216 -15.71 6.10 -11.61
N ALA A 217 -15.28 5.55 -12.74
CA ALA A 217 -15.85 4.30 -13.26
C ALA A 217 -15.46 3.10 -12.37
N GLY A 218 -14.22 3.08 -11.85
CA GLY A 218 -13.72 2.09 -10.89
C GLY A 218 -14.56 1.99 -9.61
N VAL A 219 -14.93 3.13 -9.01
CA VAL A 219 -15.82 3.17 -7.82
C VAL A 219 -17.18 2.52 -8.12
N LYS A 220 -17.72 2.77 -9.33
CA LYS A 220 -19.02 2.23 -9.77
C LYS A 220 -18.99 0.73 -10.10
N VAL A 221 -17.82 0.12 -10.31
CA VAL A 221 -17.69 -1.33 -10.61
C VAL A 221 -18.39 -2.19 -9.54
N SER A 222 -18.33 -1.76 -8.28
CA SER A 222 -18.98 -2.46 -7.16
C SER A 222 -20.51 -2.52 -7.29
N LYS A 223 -21.14 -1.49 -7.88
CA LYS A 223 -22.60 -1.40 -8.09
C LYS A 223 -23.08 -2.43 -9.11
N TYR A 224 -22.25 -2.76 -10.10
CA TYR A 224 -22.56 -3.73 -11.16
C TYR A 224 -22.24 -5.18 -10.78
N TRP A 225 -22.40 -5.54 -9.51
CA TRP A 225 -22.05 -6.87 -8.99
C TRP A 225 -22.75 -8.03 -9.71
N TYR A 226 -23.94 -7.78 -10.28
CA TYR A 226 -24.76 -8.76 -11.01
C TYR A 226 -24.18 -9.16 -12.38
N LEU A 227 -23.28 -8.36 -12.96
CA LEU A 227 -22.65 -8.65 -14.26
C LEU A 227 -21.41 -9.56 -14.17
N GLY A 228 -21.09 -10.07 -12.97
CA GLY A 228 -20.04 -11.06 -12.76
C GLY A 228 -18.68 -10.63 -13.34
N PRO A 229 -18.11 -11.35 -14.32
CA PRO A 229 -16.81 -11.02 -14.92
C PRO A 229 -16.84 -9.79 -15.83
N LEU A 230 -18.02 -9.39 -16.33
CA LEU A 230 -18.16 -8.25 -17.24
C LEU A 230 -18.30 -6.91 -16.50
N LYS A 231 -18.48 -6.92 -15.18
CA LYS A 231 -18.77 -5.72 -14.38
C LYS A 231 -17.74 -4.59 -14.55
N THR A 232 -16.46 -4.91 -14.72
CA THR A 232 -15.38 -3.92 -14.90
C THR A 232 -15.51 -3.24 -16.26
N LYS A 233 -15.63 -4.02 -17.34
CA LYS A 233 -15.85 -3.50 -18.68
C LYS A 233 -17.18 -2.74 -18.78
N ALA A 234 -18.23 -3.27 -18.18
CA ALA A 234 -19.55 -2.66 -18.18
C ALA A 234 -19.58 -1.32 -17.44
N ALA A 235 -18.90 -1.19 -16.30
CA ALA A 235 -18.82 0.08 -15.58
C ALA A 235 -18.21 1.18 -16.45
N HIS A 236 -17.11 0.86 -17.13
CA HIS A 236 -16.42 1.81 -18.02
C HIS A 236 -17.25 2.11 -19.25
N PHE A 237 -17.90 1.10 -19.83
CA PHE A 237 -18.81 1.27 -20.96
C PHE A 237 -20.01 2.15 -20.59
N PHE A 238 -20.66 1.91 -19.46
CA PHE A 238 -21.78 2.73 -18.98
C PHE A 238 -21.34 4.16 -18.64
N SER A 239 -20.10 4.37 -18.18
CA SER A 239 -19.56 5.72 -18.02
C SER A 239 -19.53 6.49 -19.34
N THR A 240 -19.16 5.83 -20.44
CA THR A 240 -19.10 6.48 -21.77
C THR A 240 -20.44 6.90 -22.37
N PHE A 241 -21.56 6.38 -21.86
CA PHE A 241 -22.90 6.80 -22.29
C PHE A 241 -23.43 8.03 -21.58
N LYS A 242 -22.98 8.26 -20.34
CA LYS A 242 -23.46 9.40 -19.56
C LYS A 242 -22.94 10.69 -20.18
N GLU A 243 -21.62 10.79 -20.31
CA GLU A 243 -20.91 11.95 -20.85
C GLU A 243 -19.67 11.45 -21.57
N TRP A 244 -19.40 11.96 -22.77
CA TRP A 244 -18.18 11.67 -23.53
C TRP A 244 -17.83 12.84 -24.46
N PRO A 245 -16.59 13.37 -24.44
CA PRO A 245 -15.44 12.96 -23.62
C PRO A 245 -15.50 13.55 -22.19
N GLN A 246 -15.20 12.72 -21.17
CA GLN A 246 -15.12 13.16 -19.76
C GLN A 246 -13.74 13.78 -19.50
N LYS A 247 -13.58 15.02 -19.95
CA LYS A 247 -12.35 15.79 -19.77
C LYS A 247 -12.39 16.54 -18.45
N ARG A 248 -11.25 16.58 -17.76
CA ARG A 248 -11.04 17.40 -16.57
C ARG A 248 -9.89 18.35 -16.82
N GLN A 249 -10.12 19.62 -16.50
CA GLN A 249 -9.12 20.68 -16.60
C GLN A 249 -8.53 20.97 -15.23
N ALA A 250 -7.21 21.13 -15.17
CA ALA A 250 -6.48 21.54 -13.97
C ALA A 250 -5.19 22.27 -14.35
N ALA A 251 -4.64 23.03 -13.41
CA ALA A 251 -3.29 23.57 -13.54
C ALA A 251 -2.36 22.81 -12.58
N LEU A 252 -1.24 22.35 -13.12
CA LEU A 252 -0.20 21.65 -12.38
C LEU A 252 1.03 22.54 -12.35
N THR A 253 1.53 22.85 -11.16
CA THR A 253 2.88 23.42 -10.99
C THR A 253 3.76 22.36 -10.37
N TYR A 254 4.98 22.18 -10.86
CA TYR A 254 5.87 21.16 -10.32
C TYR A 254 7.32 21.64 -10.26
N LEU A 255 8.07 20.96 -9.38
CA LEU A 255 9.52 21.05 -9.26
C LEU A 255 10.14 19.76 -9.75
N GLY A 256 11.28 19.88 -10.44
CA GLY A 256 12.01 18.75 -10.98
C GLY A 256 12.52 17.75 -9.90
N PRO A 257 13.14 16.65 -10.34
CA PRO A 257 13.76 15.67 -9.45
C PRO A 257 14.77 16.30 -8.48
N THR A 258 14.87 15.75 -7.28
CA THR A 258 15.86 16.20 -6.29
C THR A 258 17.01 15.19 -6.23
N GLU A 259 18.24 15.68 -6.22
CA GLU A 259 19.41 14.82 -6.03
C GLU A 259 19.37 14.12 -4.67
N ARG A 260 19.72 12.84 -4.68
CA ARG A 260 19.71 12.01 -3.49
C ARG A 260 20.82 12.47 -2.53
N PRO A 261 20.49 12.85 -1.28
CA PRO A 261 21.52 13.10 -0.29
C PRO A 261 22.27 11.79 0.02
N PRO A 262 23.60 11.84 0.21
CA PRO A 262 24.38 10.66 0.55
C PRO A 262 23.80 10.02 1.83
N GLU A 263 23.70 8.69 1.85
CA GLU A 263 23.27 7.96 3.05
C GLU A 263 24.34 8.10 4.13
N GLU A 264 24.23 9.15 4.94
CA GLU A 264 25.04 9.25 6.15
C GLU A 264 24.68 8.07 7.07
N PRO A 265 25.68 7.33 7.60
CA PRO A 265 25.40 6.28 8.56
C PRO A 265 24.68 6.89 9.76
N GLU A 266 23.57 6.27 10.18
CA GLU A 266 22.80 6.70 11.36
C GLU A 266 23.66 6.54 12.62
N GLU A 267 24.53 7.49 12.91
CA GLU A 267 25.16 7.61 14.22
C GLU A 267 24.06 7.96 15.22
N LYS A 268 23.67 7.00 16.07
CA LYS A 268 22.87 7.31 17.26
C LYS A 268 23.67 8.36 18.06
N PRO A 269 23.19 9.61 18.21
CA PRO A 269 23.95 10.60 18.95
C PRO A 269 24.15 10.07 20.37
N SER A 270 25.40 9.83 20.74
CA SER A 270 25.73 9.38 22.09
C SER A 270 25.18 10.41 23.08
N ARG A 271 24.46 9.93 24.10
CA ARG A 271 23.77 10.82 25.04
C ARG A 271 24.85 11.69 25.71
N PRO A 272 24.87 13.02 25.51
CA PRO A 272 25.98 13.83 25.98
C PRO A 272 26.09 13.76 27.50
N PRO A 273 27.30 13.83 28.08
CA PRO A 273 27.50 13.75 29.52
C PRO A 273 26.76 14.87 30.27
N LEU A 274 26.48 14.63 31.56
CA LEU A 274 25.53 15.41 32.36
C LEU A 274 25.91 16.91 32.44
N TYR A 275 27.21 17.22 32.52
CA TYR A 275 27.72 18.60 32.51
C TYR A 275 27.41 19.35 31.22
N VAL A 276 27.48 18.69 30.05
CA VAL A 276 27.15 19.30 28.74
C VAL A 276 25.66 19.66 28.70
N ARG A 277 24.79 18.82 29.27
CA ARG A 277 23.34 19.11 29.32
C ARG A 277 23.03 20.24 30.28
N LEU A 278 23.69 20.28 31.45
CA LEU A 278 23.55 21.36 32.40
C LEU A 278 24.01 22.69 31.79
N TYR A 279 25.17 22.68 31.14
CA TYR A 279 25.72 23.84 30.43
C TYR A 279 24.83 24.27 29.26
N ARG A 280 24.31 23.34 28.46
CA ARG A 280 23.40 23.66 27.34
C ARG A 280 22.08 24.24 27.85
N ARG A 281 21.55 23.73 28.97
CA ARG A 281 20.33 24.23 29.61
C ARG A 281 20.54 25.62 30.22
N LEU A 282 21.67 25.86 30.90
CA LEU A 282 22.05 27.18 31.38
C LEU A 282 22.24 28.14 30.19
N ARG A 283 22.99 27.74 29.17
CA ARG A 283 23.20 28.54 27.95
C ARG A 283 21.88 28.89 27.27
N LEU A 284 20.91 27.98 27.19
CA LEU A 284 19.58 28.25 26.63
C LEU A 284 18.70 29.14 27.53
N TYR A 285 18.92 29.15 28.84
CA TYR A 285 18.23 30.04 29.77
C TYR A 285 18.69 31.50 29.63
N TRP A 286 19.96 31.71 29.30
CA TRP A 286 20.57 33.03 29.13
C TRP A 286 20.72 33.46 27.66
N ALA A 287 20.60 32.54 26.70
CA ALA A 287 20.60 32.85 25.28
C ALA A 287 19.22 33.38 24.89
N SER A 288 19.19 34.50 24.20
CA SER A 288 18.04 34.89 23.41
C SER A 288 17.71 33.74 22.43
N PRO A 289 16.43 33.47 22.14
CA PRO A 289 16.08 32.52 21.07
C PRO A 289 16.90 32.90 19.83
N PRO A 290 17.64 31.96 19.23
CA PRO A 290 18.36 32.26 18.01
C PRO A 290 17.34 32.84 17.04
N LYS A 291 17.57 34.08 16.58
CA LYS A 291 16.86 34.58 15.42
C LYS A 291 17.11 33.54 14.34
N GLU A 292 16.07 32.86 13.90
CA GLU A 292 16.12 32.01 12.72
C GLU A 292 16.71 32.91 11.64
N ILE A 293 17.96 32.63 11.26
CA ILE A 293 18.55 33.24 10.08
C ILE A 293 17.63 32.73 8.98
N PRO A 294 16.91 33.61 8.24
CA PRO A 294 16.14 33.16 7.11
C PRO A 294 17.12 32.42 6.23
N GLN A 295 16.94 31.11 6.06
CA GLN A 295 17.63 30.43 4.98
C GLN A 295 17.29 31.23 3.73
N GLU A 296 18.30 31.70 2.99
CA GLU A 296 18.10 32.22 1.65
C GLU A 296 17.44 31.10 0.86
N VAL A 297 16.11 31.18 0.74
CA VAL A 297 15.36 30.27 -0.11
C VAL A 297 15.79 30.63 -1.51
N THR A 298 16.69 29.82 -2.08
CA THR A 298 16.95 29.84 -3.51
C THR A 298 15.59 29.82 -4.21
N PRO A 299 15.29 30.76 -5.11
CA PRO A 299 14.01 30.75 -5.81
C PRO A 299 13.87 29.39 -6.49
N GLU A 300 12.91 28.59 -6.03
CA GLU A 300 12.61 27.28 -6.61
C GLU A 300 12.03 27.54 -8.02
N ASP A 301 12.65 27.01 -9.06
CA ASP A 301 12.20 27.18 -10.45
C ASP A 301 10.96 26.31 -10.70
N TRP A 302 9.78 26.83 -10.37
CA TRP A 302 8.50 26.16 -10.61
C TRP A 302 8.11 26.22 -12.09
N GLU A 303 7.80 25.06 -12.68
CA GLU A 303 7.23 24.97 -14.03
C GLU A 303 5.70 24.85 -13.94
N GLU A 304 4.96 25.69 -14.68
CA GLU A 304 3.50 25.66 -14.73
C GLU A 304 3.01 25.00 -16.03
N LEU A 305 2.09 24.04 -15.88
CA LEU A 305 1.50 23.27 -16.95
C LEU A 305 -0.02 23.27 -16.82
N LYS A 306 -0.71 23.82 -17.82
CA LYS A 306 -2.18 23.76 -17.92
C LYS A 306 -2.58 22.46 -18.60
N LEU A 307 -3.41 21.69 -17.91
CA LEU A 307 -3.76 20.33 -18.29
C LEU A 307 -5.24 20.19 -18.56
N SER A 308 -5.55 19.42 -19.59
CA SER A 308 -6.88 18.91 -19.87
C SER A 308 -6.70 17.43 -20.20
N THR A 309 -7.28 16.56 -19.38
CA THR A 309 -7.00 15.10 -19.42
C THR A 309 -8.24 14.28 -19.08
N ILE A 310 -8.19 12.99 -19.37
CA ILE A 310 -9.19 12.03 -18.90
C ILE A 310 -8.89 11.57 -17.47
N GLU A 311 -7.62 11.35 -17.16
CA GLU A 311 -7.12 11.00 -15.84
C GLU A 311 -5.71 11.53 -15.62
N LEU A 312 -5.51 12.05 -14.42
CA LEU A 312 -4.23 12.40 -13.83
C LEU A 312 -3.91 11.37 -12.74
N SER A 313 -2.69 10.83 -12.76
CA SER A 313 -2.21 9.95 -11.68
C SER A 313 -0.81 10.40 -11.23
N ILE A 314 -0.67 10.65 -9.94
CA ILE A 314 0.60 10.95 -9.27
C ILE A 314 0.95 9.72 -8.46
N ALA A 315 2.09 9.09 -8.73
CA ALA A 315 2.46 7.82 -8.12
C ALA A 315 3.90 7.82 -7.62
N THR A 316 4.14 7.06 -6.55
CA THR A 316 5.51 6.72 -6.14
C THR A 316 6.08 5.64 -7.05
N ARG A 317 7.41 5.50 -7.02
CA ARG A 317 8.10 4.40 -7.69
C ARG A 317 8.21 3.14 -6.83
N ASN A 318 7.41 3.03 -5.78
CA ASN A 318 7.43 1.88 -4.88
C ASN A 318 7.04 0.57 -5.60
N ARG A 319 6.38 0.63 -6.75
CA ARG A 319 6.07 -0.57 -7.55
C ARG A 319 7.31 -1.23 -8.16
N GLN A 320 8.27 -0.42 -8.62
CA GLN A 320 9.55 -0.87 -9.17
C GLN A 320 10.65 -0.13 -8.42
N LEU A 321 10.96 -0.61 -7.21
CA LEU A 321 12.02 -0.04 -6.40
C LEU A 321 13.36 -0.32 -7.06
N ASP A 322 14.09 0.74 -7.35
CA ASP A 322 15.50 0.66 -7.71
C ASP A 322 16.26 1.42 -6.63
N LEU A 323 17.12 0.67 -5.94
CA LEU A 323 17.83 1.11 -4.75
C LEU A 323 19.07 1.94 -5.11
N THR A 324 19.51 1.93 -6.37
CA THR A 324 20.73 2.62 -6.86
C THR A 324 20.48 3.98 -7.45
N ARG A 325 19.22 4.44 -7.48
CA ARG A 325 18.87 5.75 -8.04
C ARG A 325 19.67 6.89 -7.40
N THR A 326 20.09 7.81 -8.26
CA THR A 326 20.77 9.06 -7.90
C THR A 326 19.80 10.19 -7.57
N GLU A 327 18.54 10.09 -8.02
CA GLU A 327 17.52 11.13 -7.87
C GLU A 327 16.26 10.55 -7.21
N ASP A 328 15.68 11.33 -6.30
CA ASP A 328 14.41 11.04 -5.62
C ASP A 328 13.28 11.85 -6.30
N PHE A 329 12.32 11.16 -6.91
CA PHE A 329 11.18 11.77 -7.59
C PHE A 329 9.94 10.85 -7.68
N MET A 330 8.78 11.47 -7.86
CA MET A 330 7.48 10.83 -8.11
C MET A 330 7.14 10.92 -9.60
N ASP A 331 6.40 9.93 -10.11
CA ASP A 331 5.95 9.93 -11.51
C ASP A 331 4.55 10.56 -11.58
N ILE A 332 4.41 11.60 -12.39
CA ILE A 332 3.14 12.25 -12.71
C ILE A 332 2.76 11.83 -14.13
N CYS A 333 1.70 11.05 -14.27
CA CYS A 333 1.18 10.61 -15.55
C CYS A 333 -0.12 11.35 -15.89
N ILE A 334 -0.08 11.97 -17.07
CA ILE A 334 -1.11 12.85 -17.63
C ILE A 334 -1.63 12.14 -18.86
N GLU A 335 -2.82 11.55 -18.77
CA GLU A 335 -3.36 10.76 -19.86
C GLU A 335 -3.97 11.64 -20.96
N ALA A 336 -3.67 11.29 -22.21
CA ALA A 336 -4.12 12.00 -23.39
C ALA A 336 -5.65 12.15 -23.49
N GLU A 337 -6.10 13.24 -24.09
CA GLU A 337 -7.53 13.51 -24.29
C GLU A 337 -8.17 12.67 -25.39
N THR A 338 -7.39 12.24 -26.38
CA THR A 338 -7.88 11.66 -27.64
C THR A 338 -7.94 10.13 -27.58
N VAL A 339 -8.48 9.57 -26.50
CA VAL A 339 -8.67 8.11 -26.36
C VAL A 339 -10.00 7.71 -26.99
N SER A 340 -10.07 6.63 -27.78
CA SER A 340 -11.36 6.13 -28.29
C SER A 340 -12.18 5.42 -27.21
N LYS A 341 -13.52 5.37 -27.35
CA LYS A 341 -14.39 4.67 -26.37
C LYS A 341 -13.98 3.20 -26.15
N GLY A 342 -13.61 2.51 -27.23
CA GLY A 342 -13.15 1.11 -27.14
C GLY A 342 -11.83 0.96 -26.39
N GLN A 343 -10.86 1.85 -26.66
CA GLN A 343 -9.62 1.91 -25.90
C GLN A 343 -9.86 2.28 -24.43
N PHE A 344 -10.80 3.18 -24.15
CA PHE A 344 -11.18 3.54 -22.78
C PHE A 344 -11.65 2.33 -21.98
N VAL A 345 -12.57 1.52 -22.52
CA VAL A 345 -13.07 0.33 -21.80
C VAL A 345 -11.97 -0.71 -21.57
N ASN A 346 -11.10 -0.93 -22.56
CA ASN A 346 -10.00 -1.88 -22.46
C ASN A 346 -8.92 -1.41 -21.46
N ARG A 347 -8.43 -0.17 -21.61
CA ARG A 347 -7.45 0.45 -20.71
C ARG A 347 -7.97 0.52 -19.28
N GLY A 348 -9.24 0.87 -19.11
CA GLY A 348 -9.80 0.95 -17.77
C GLY A 348 -9.89 -0.41 -17.08
N SER A 349 -10.02 -1.52 -17.83
CA SER A 349 -9.94 -2.86 -17.23
C SER A 349 -8.52 -3.19 -16.77
N GLN A 350 -7.51 -2.78 -17.54
CA GLN A 350 -6.10 -2.90 -17.15
C GLN A 350 -5.79 -2.03 -15.93
N LYS A 351 -6.28 -0.78 -15.90
CA LYS A 351 -6.11 0.16 -14.77
C LYS A 351 -6.82 -0.25 -13.48
N MET A 352 -7.72 -1.23 -13.52
CA MET A 352 -8.28 -1.83 -12.30
C MET A 352 -7.33 -2.87 -11.68
N CYS A 353 -6.47 -3.50 -12.48
CA CYS A 353 -5.41 -4.38 -12.00
C CYS A 353 -4.14 -3.58 -11.68
N ASP A 354 -3.85 -2.56 -12.49
CA ASP A 354 -2.70 -1.68 -12.35
C ASP A 354 -3.10 -0.19 -12.35
N PRO A 355 -3.45 0.36 -11.17
CA PRO A 355 -3.95 1.73 -11.03
C PRO A 355 -3.07 2.82 -11.63
N HIS A 356 -1.76 2.65 -11.59
CA HIS A 356 -0.78 3.69 -11.93
C HIS A 356 -0.07 3.40 -13.26
N MET A 357 -0.56 2.43 -14.04
CA MET A 357 -0.06 2.19 -15.39
C MET A 357 -0.29 3.42 -16.28
N CYS A 358 0.79 3.89 -16.89
CA CYS A 358 0.77 5.03 -17.82
C CYS A 358 0.71 4.50 -19.26
N PRO A 359 -0.42 4.66 -19.96
CA PRO A 359 -0.60 4.07 -21.29
C PRO A 359 0.13 4.87 -22.39
N GLU A 360 0.40 4.20 -23.52
CA GLU A 360 1.04 4.81 -24.69
C GLU A 360 0.31 6.07 -25.17
N GLY A 361 1.10 7.14 -25.39
CA GLY A 361 0.62 8.48 -25.74
C GLY A 361 0.34 9.40 -24.54
N SER A 362 0.52 8.93 -23.31
CA SER A 362 0.44 9.78 -22.11
C SER A 362 1.75 10.53 -21.88
N GLN A 363 1.67 11.73 -21.30
CA GLN A 363 2.84 12.49 -20.88
C GLN A 363 3.21 12.06 -19.45
N CYS A 364 4.46 11.66 -19.24
CA CYS A 364 4.98 11.27 -17.94
C CYS A 364 6.03 12.30 -17.52
N ILE A 365 5.83 12.94 -16.37
CA ILE A 365 6.71 13.96 -15.81
C ILE A 365 7.28 13.44 -14.50
N GLN A 366 8.55 13.72 -14.25
CA GLN A 366 9.23 13.35 -13.01
C GLN A 366 9.35 14.60 -12.14
N ALA A 367 8.86 14.52 -10.90
CA ALA A 367 8.81 15.68 -10.02
C ALA A 367 9.05 15.28 -8.56
N SER A 368 9.68 16.15 -7.77
CA SER A 368 9.85 15.95 -6.32
C SER A 368 8.69 16.54 -5.50
N ARG A 369 8.08 17.61 -6.02
CA ARG A 369 6.96 18.34 -5.43
C ARG A 369 6.06 18.88 -6.54
N CYS A 370 4.76 18.89 -6.33
CA CYS A 370 3.82 19.53 -7.23
C CYS A 370 2.62 20.12 -6.49
N ILE A 371 2.00 21.14 -7.07
CA ILE A 371 0.75 21.72 -6.59
C ILE A 371 -0.28 21.56 -7.71
N LEU A 372 -1.37 20.88 -7.39
CA LEU A 372 -2.50 20.66 -8.26
C LEU A 372 -3.58 21.68 -7.92
N GLN A 373 -3.84 22.61 -8.84
CA GLN A 373 -4.92 23.58 -8.73
C GLN A 373 -6.10 23.14 -9.58
N LEU A 374 -7.26 23.04 -8.93
CA LEU A 374 -8.53 22.71 -9.58
C LEU A 374 -9.36 23.98 -9.81
N PRO A 375 -10.09 24.10 -10.93
CA PRO A 375 -11.01 25.22 -11.13
C PRO A 375 -12.13 25.23 -10.08
N GLU A 376 -12.61 26.42 -9.70
CA GLU A 376 -13.66 26.60 -8.71
C GLU A 376 -14.95 25.87 -9.14
N GLY A 377 -15.55 25.10 -8.22
CA GLY A 377 -16.77 24.32 -8.49
C GLY A 377 -16.55 22.97 -9.18
N THR A 378 -15.30 22.49 -9.25
CA THR A 378 -15.02 21.16 -9.80
C THR A 378 -15.58 20.05 -8.92
N GLU A 379 -16.71 19.47 -9.34
CA GLU A 379 -17.26 18.28 -8.69
C GLU A 379 -16.38 17.04 -8.98
N GLY A 380 -16.08 16.30 -7.93
CA GLY A 380 -15.37 15.04 -8.02
C GLY A 380 -14.62 14.70 -6.75
N SER A 381 -13.97 13.54 -6.79
CA SER A 381 -13.22 13.02 -5.66
C SER A 381 -11.90 12.45 -6.15
N PHE A 382 -10.84 12.69 -5.37
CA PHE A 382 -9.57 12.01 -5.52
C PHE A 382 -9.68 10.56 -5.05
N GLY A 383 -8.90 9.69 -5.68
CA GLY A 383 -8.59 8.36 -5.19
C GLY A 383 -7.18 8.35 -4.63
N ILE A 384 -7.01 8.35 -3.32
CA ILE A 384 -5.69 8.26 -2.66
C ILE A 384 -5.57 6.83 -2.11
N ASP A 385 -4.65 6.02 -2.65
CA ASP A 385 -4.47 4.60 -2.25
C ASP A 385 -5.79 3.78 -2.19
N ASN A 386 -6.70 4.03 -3.14
CA ASN A 386 -8.06 3.45 -3.23
C ASN A 386 -9.10 3.95 -2.21
N GLU A 387 -8.81 5.00 -1.45
CA GLU A 387 -9.80 5.74 -0.63
C GLU A 387 -10.30 7.01 -1.34
N GLU A 388 -11.54 7.39 -1.06
CA GLU A 388 -12.22 8.53 -1.66
C GLU A 388 -12.02 9.79 -0.81
N TYR A 389 -11.41 10.82 -1.40
CA TYR A 389 -11.23 12.13 -0.79
C TYR A 389 -11.88 13.20 -1.65
N GLU A 390 -12.40 14.27 -1.05
CA GLU A 390 -12.97 15.39 -1.78
C GLU A 390 -11.91 16.08 -2.65
N ALA A 391 -12.27 16.41 -3.90
CA ALA A 391 -11.35 17.09 -4.80
C ALA A 391 -11.20 18.56 -4.40
N MET A 392 -9.97 18.96 -4.07
CA MET A 392 -9.60 20.33 -3.72
C MET A 392 -8.19 20.64 -4.22
N PRO A 393 -7.77 21.92 -4.24
CA PRO A 393 -6.37 22.26 -4.49
C PRO A 393 -5.47 21.57 -3.45
N VAL A 394 -4.45 20.85 -3.93
CA VAL A 394 -3.55 20.08 -3.07
C VAL A 394 -2.11 20.29 -3.45
N GLU A 395 -1.26 20.37 -2.43
CA GLU A 395 0.18 20.29 -2.55
C GLU A 395 0.63 18.86 -2.28
N VAL A 396 1.36 18.26 -3.22
CA VAL A 396 1.92 16.92 -3.12
C VAL A 396 3.44 17.00 -3.04
N LYS A 397 4.01 16.39 -2.00
CA LYS A 397 5.45 16.34 -1.77
C LYS A 397 5.91 14.91 -1.58
N LEU A 398 7.00 14.52 -2.24
CA LEU A 398 7.64 13.22 -2.00
C LEU A 398 8.47 13.26 -0.71
N LEU A 399 8.29 12.25 0.13
CA LEU A 399 9.12 11.95 1.29
C LEU A 399 9.90 10.67 1.00
N PRO A 400 11.14 10.78 0.49
CA PRO A 400 11.91 9.60 0.08
C PRO A 400 12.32 8.76 1.28
N ARG A 401 12.26 7.43 1.13
CA ARG A 401 12.75 6.42 2.08
C ARG A 401 12.27 6.61 3.52
N LYS A 402 11.07 7.17 3.67
CA LYS A 402 10.55 7.65 4.96
C LYS A 402 10.17 6.52 5.90
N LEU A 403 9.66 5.41 5.37
CA LEU A 403 9.15 4.28 6.15
C LEU A 403 9.92 3.00 5.84
N GLN A 404 10.04 2.11 6.82
CA GLN A 404 10.67 0.80 6.67
C GLN A 404 9.59 -0.29 6.63
N PHE A 405 9.57 -1.09 5.58
CA PHE A 405 8.64 -2.21 5.43
C PHE A 405 9.36 -3.54 5.42
N PHE A 406 8.76 -4.58 6.01
CA PHE A 406 9.26 -5.94 5.83
C PHE A 406 8.99 -6.44 4.42
N CYS A 407 9.96 -7.15 3.86
CA CYS A 407 9.88 -7.74 2.55
C CYS A 407 10.40 -9.18 2.58
N ASP A 408 10.01 -9.99 1.58
CA ASP A 408 10.61 -11.30 1.42
C ASP A 408 12.10 -11.15 1.03
N PRO A 409 13.03 -11.91 1.64
CA PRO A 409 14.45 -11.84 1.30
C PRO A 409 14.73 -11.98 -0.20
N ARG A 410 13.93 -12.81 -0.92
CA ARG A 410 14.07 -13.01 -2.36
C ARG A 410 13.75 -11.75 -3.15
N MET A 411 12.75 -10.98 -2.71
CA MET A 411 12.37 -9.71 -3.33
C MET A 411 13.49 -8.68 -3.12
N ARG A 412 14.06 -8.63 -1.91
CA ARG A 412 15.20 -7.75 -1.60
C ARG A 412 16.41 -8.06 -2.48
N GLU A 413 16.76 -9.34 -2.66
CA GLU A 413 17.83 -9.74 -3.57
C GLU A 413 17.55 -9.33 -5.02
N GLN A 414 16.31 -9.46 -5.50
CA GLN A 414 15.92 -9.02 -6.85
C GLN A 414 16.05 -7.51 -7.01
N MET A 415 15.59 -6.73 -6.02
CA MET A 415 15.73 -5.26 -6.02
C MET A 415 17.19 -4.84 -6.07
N LEU A 416 18.08 -5.54 -5.34
CA LEU A 416 19.52 -5.26 -5.35
C LEU A 416 20.17 -5.66 -6.68
N ARG A 417 19.80 -6.80 -7.28
CA ARG A 417 20.35 -7.23 -8.59
C ARG A 417 19.91 -6.34 -9.74
N ALA A 418 18.65 -5.90 -9.74
CA ALA A 418 18.12 -4.94 -10.71
C ALA A 418 18.81 -3.57 -10.62
N ALA A 419 19.47 -3.29 -9.50
CA ALA A 419 20.21 -2.05 -9.27
C ALA A 419 21.65 -2.10 -9.84
N VAL A 420 22.20 -3.31 -10.07
CA VAL A 420 23.59 -3.51 -10.53
C VAL A 420 23.68 -3.66 -12.06
N GLN A 421 22.55 -3.87 -12.73
CA GLN A 421 22.42 -3.97 -14.20
C GLN A 421 21.91 -2.65 -14.76
#